data_AF-A0AAV6Z0G5-F1
#
_entry.id   AF-A0AAV6Z0G5-F1
#
_cell.length_a   1.000
_cell.length_b   1.000
_cell.length_c   1.000
_cell.angle_alpha   90.00
_cell.angle_beta   90.00
_cell.angle_gamma   90.00
#
_symmetry.space_group_name_H-M   'P 1'
#
loop_
_entity.id
_entity.type
_entity.pdbx_description
1 polymer ?
#
loop_
_entity_poly.entity_id
_entity_poly.type
_entity_poly.pdbx_seq_one_letter_code
_entity_poly.pdbx_strand_id
1 'polypeptide(L)'
;GGSAFSPMLLVSEKRAQQQVQSLAEEVGCPPAGSEDTLSCLRKVDANTLNAAQTKLLAIQGPFQSWGPVVDGDYLRNTLSYLLQQKTTQRIDLLIGSSEHDGLVSRSMAIK
;
A
#
# COMPACT_ATOMS: atom_id res chain seq x y z
N GLY A 1 9.43 -8.00 -10.80
CA GLY A 1 9.35 -9.22 -9.96
C GLY A 1 8.78 -8.87 -8.59
N GLY A 2 8.29 -9.87 -7.84
CA GLY A 2 7.89 -9.69 -6.44
C GLY A 2 9.03 -9.97 -5.47
N SER A 3 9.15 -9.19 -4.40
CA SER A 3 10.11 -9.42 -3.31
C SER A 3 9.66 -8.77 -2.01
N ALA A 4 10.01 -9.40 -0.88
CA ALA A 4 9.90 -8.82 0.46
C ALA A 4 10.74 -7.53 0.61
N PHE A 5 11.71 -7.31 -0.27
CA PHE A 5 12.61 -6.14 -0.24
C PHE A 5 12.28 -5.13 -1.35
N SER A 6 11.18 -5.30 -2.06
CA SER A 6 10.75 -4.33 -3.07
C SER A 6 10.50 -2.97 -2.38
N PRO A 7 11.00 -1.85 -2.94
CA PRO A 7 10.83 -0.52 -2.35
C PRO A 7 9.36 -0.08 -2.26
N MET A 8 8.49 -0.79 -2.98
CA MET A 8 7.04 -0.60 -3.02
C MET A 8 6.26 -1.36 -1.97
N LEU A 9 6.87 -2.31 -1.27
CA LEU A 9 6.12 -3.22 -0.42
C LEU A 9 5.65 -2.56 0.88
N LEU A 10 6.53 -1.83 1.55
CA LEU A 10 6.24 -1.24 2.86
C LEU A 10 5.95 0.26 2.75
N VAL A 11 4.88 0.67 3.42
CA VAL A 11 4.46 2.06 3.55
C VAL A 11 4.81 2.52 4.97
N SER A 12 5.39 3.72 5.12
CA SER A 12 5.61 4.31 6.45
C SER A 12 4.29 4.77 7.05
N GLU A 13 4.18 4.77 8.38
CA GLU A 13 2.96 5.20 9.08
C GLU A 13 2.52 6.61 8.64
N LYS A 14 3.47 7.56 8.58
CA LYS A 14 3.22 8.93 8.09
C LYS A 14 2.60 8.93 6.69
N ARG A 15 3.11 8.09 5.79
CA ARG A 15 2.61 8.01 4.43
C ARG A 15 1.24 7.35 4.36
N ALA A 16 1.00 6.31 5.15
CA ALA A 16 -0.31 5.67 5.25
C ALA A 16 -1.38 6.67 5.76
N GLN A 17 -1.05 7.47 6.77
CA GLN A 17 -1.92 8.54 7.25
C GLN A 17 -2.22 9.58 6.16
N GLN A 18 -1.21 9.99 5.38
CA GLN A 18 -1.40 10.90 4.24
C GLN A 18 -2.29 10.29 3.15
N GLN A 19 -2.14 9.00 2.85
CA GLN A 19 -3.01 8.32 1.88
C GLN A 19 -4.47 8.27 2.36
N VAL A 20 -4.70 7.99 3.64
CA VAL A 20 -6.05 8.03 4.24
C VAL A 20 -6.62 9.45 4.18
N GLN A 21 -5.81 10.46 4.48
CA GLN A 21 -6.21 11.87 4.37
C GLN A 21 -6.69 12.21 2.95
N SER A 22 -5.87 11.90 1.93
CA SER A 22 -6.23 12.18 0.54
C SER A 22 -7.46 11.41 0.08
N LEU A 23 -7.64 10.15 0.51
CA LEU A 23 -8.84 9.38 0.19
C LEU A 23 -10.08 9.98 0.85
N ALA A 24 -9.99 10.36 2.13
CA ALA A 24 -11.09 10.96 2.86
C ALA A 24 -11.53 12.28 2.22
N GLU A 25 -10.57 13.16 1.88
CA GLU A 25 -10.84 14.40 1.16
C GLU A 25 -11.53 14.16 -0.18
N GLU A 26 -11.06 13.18 -0.97
CA GLU A 26 -11.62 12.87 -2.29
C GLU A 26 -13.08 12.40 -2.23
N VAL A 27 -13.48 11.70 -1.16
CA VAL A 27 -14.86 11.21 -0.98
C VAL A 27 -15.71 12.06 -0.05
N GLY A 28 -15.20 13.22 0.40
CA GLY A 28 -15.92 14.15 1.27
C GLY A 28 -16.08 13.69 2.72
N CYS A 29 -15.19 12.81 3.19
CA CYS A 29 -15.15 12.37 4.58
C CYS A 29 -14.27 13.28 5.46
N PRO A 30 -14.48 13.28 6.79
CA PRO A 30 -13.63 13.99 7.73
C PRO A 30 -12.15 13.58 7.64
N PRO A 31 -11.21 14.52 7.92
CA PRO A 31 -9.78 14.29 7.80
C PRO A 31 -9.30 13.15 8.70
N ALA A 32 -8.25 12.45 8.25
CA ALA A 32 -7.60 11.35 8.93
C ALA A 32 -7.23 11.71 10.39
N GLY A 33 -7.51 10.78 11.30
CA GLY A 33 -7.29 10.97 12.74
C GLY A 33 -8.52 11.43 13.51
N SER A 34 -9.62 11.78 12.83
CA SER A 34 -10.93 11.89 13.49
C SER A 34 -11.53 10.50 13.75
N GLU A 35 -12.22 10.31 14.88
CA GLU A 35 -12.91 9.03 15.16
C GLU A 35 -13.95 8.68 14.09
N ASP A 36 -14.45 9.69 13.38
CA ASP A 36 -15.51 9.57 12.39
C ASP A 36 -15.01 9.22 10.98
N THR A 37 -13.70 9.33 10.68
CA THR A 37 -13.19 9.09 9.31
C THR A 37 -13.53 7.68 8.83
N LEU A 38 -13.28 6.65 9.64
CA LEU A 38 -13.57 5.27 9.26
C LEU A 38 -15.07 5.01 9.17
N SER A 39 -15.86 5.61 10.07
CA SER A 39 -17.32 5.50 10.07
C SER A 39 -17.94 6.12 8.82
N CYS A 40 -17.36 7.22 8.33
CA CYS A 40 -17.74 7.84 7.07
C CYS A 40 -17.34 6.97 5.87
N LEU A 41 -16.06 6.56 5.78
CA LEU A 41 -15.55 5.75 4.67
C LEU A 41 -16.34 4.44 4.49
N ARG A 42 -16.75 3.79 5.58
CA ARG A 42 -17.57 2.55 5.54
C ARG A 42 -18.96 2.74 4.93
N LYS A 43 -19.47 3.97 4.87
CA LYS A 43 -20.79 4.30 4.28
C LYS A 43 -20.69 4.71 2.80
N VAL A 44 -19.48 4.97 2.31
CA VAL A 44 -19.26 5.34 0.90
C VAL A 44 -19.49 4.12 0.02
N ASP A 45 -20.14 4.31 -1.12
CA ASP A 45 -20.32 3.25 -2.11
C ASP A 45 -18.97 2.69 -2.58
N ALA A 46 -18.91 1.38 -2.80
CA ALA A 46 -17.69 0.69 -3.18
C ALA A 46 -17.13 1.20 -4.54
N ASN A 47 -18.00 1.54 -5.50
CA ASN A 47 -17.55 2.06 -6.79
C ASN A 47 -16.98 3.46 -6.66
N THR A 48 -17.59 4.30 -5.80
CA THR A 48 -17.06 5.63 -5.48
C THR A 48 -15.70 5.54 -4.82
N LEU A 49 -15.52 4.64 -3.83
CA LEU A 49 -14.22 4.40 -3.20
C LEU A 49 -13.17 3.94 -4.21
N ASN A 50 -13.52 3.00 -5.09
CA ASN A 50 -12.59 2.50 -6.11
C ASN A 50 -12.21 3.58 -7.15
N ALA A 51 -13.18 4.40 -7.57
CA ALA A 51 -12.94 5.52 -8.49
C ALA A 51 -12.00 6.56 -7.87
N ALA A 52 -12.21 6.91 -6.60
CA ALA A 52 -11.34 7.81 -5.85
C ALA A 52 -9.90 7.27 -5.75
N GLN A 53 -9.73 5.99 -5.39
CA GLN A 53 -8.41 5.35 -5.34
C GLN A 53 -7.70 5.36 -6.70
N THR A 54 -8.42 5.05 -7.79
CA THR A 54 -7.88 5.05 -9.15
C THR A 54 -7.41 6.44 -9.56
N LYS A 55 -8.21 7.48 -9.26
CA LYS A 55 -7.85 8.88 -9.51
C LYS A 55 -6.59 9.28 -8.76
N LEU A 56 -6.52 8.98 -7.46
CA LEU A 56 -5.35 9.32 -6.63
C LEU A 56 -4.08 8.62 -7.12
N LEU A 57 -4.17 7.33 -7.48
CA LEU A 57 -3.05 6.58 -8.07
C LEU A 57 -2.55 7.20 -9.39
N ALA A 58 -3.46 7.65 -10.25
CA ALA A 58 -3.09 8.27 -11.53
C ALA A 58 -2.33 9.59 -11.35
N ILE A 59 -2.65 10.36 -10.32
CA ILE A 59 -2.04 11.67 -10.05
C ILE A 59 -0.73 11.52 -9.27
N GLN A 60 -0.71 10.69 -8.23
CA GLN A 60 0.42 10.60 -7.32
C GLN A 60 1.46 9.55 -7.73
N GLY A 61 1.14 8.72 -8.74
CA GLY A 61 2.02 7.73 -9.34
C GLY A 61 1.96 6.36 -8.66
N PRO A 62 2.57 5.33 -9.28
CA PRO A 62 2.47 3.94 -8.87
C PRO A 62 3.09 3.69 -7.49
N PHE A 63 3.91 4.63 -7.00
CA PHE A 63 4.52 4.52 -5.70
C PHE A 63 3.55 4.69 -4.54
N GLN A 64 2.37 5.25 -4.79
CA GLN A 64 1.40 5.66 -3.78
C GLN A 64 0.25 4.64 -3.63
N SER A 65 0.50 3.39 -4.00
CA SER A 65 -0.44 2.30 -3.74
C SER A 65 -0.58 2.01 -2.24
N TRP A 66 -1.74 1.49 -1.85
CA TRP A 66 -1.94 0.89 -0.55
C TRP A 66 -0.99 -0.30 -0.38
N GLY A 67 -0.44 -0.46 0.82
CA GLY A 67 0.49 -1.53 1.14
C GLY A 67 0.63 -1.73 2.65
N PRO A 68 1.25 -2.83 3.08
CA PRO A 68 1.54 -3.09 4.48
C PRO A 68 2.30 -1.96 5.16
N VAL A 69 1.96 -1.70 6.42
CA VAL A 69 2.64 -0.72 7.29
C VAL A 69 3.44 -1.47 8.36
N VAL A 70 4.59 -0.92 8.75
CA VAL A 70 5.32 -1.40 9.93
C VAL A 70 4.56 -0.91 11.17
N ASP A 71 3.75 -1.79 11.74
CA ASP A 71 2.77 -1.50 12.80
C ASP A 71 3.30 -1.80 14.22
N GLY A 72 4.45 -2.45 14.34
CA GLY A 72 5.02 -2.83 15.63
C GLY A 72 4.42 -4.10 16.25
N ASP A 73 3.33 -4.62 15.70
CA ASP A 73 2.65 -5.83 16.18
C ASP A 73 2.87 -7.00 15.20
N TYR A 74 2.23 -6.95 14.03
CA TYR A 74 2.41 -7.95 12.98
C TYR A 74 3.79 -7.81 12.32
N LEU A 75 4.13 -6.61 11.84
CA LEU A 75 5.45 -6.23 11.38
C LEU A 75 6.14 -5.37 12.42
N ARG A 76 6.88 -6.04 13.31
CA ARG A 76 7.64 -5.38 14.39
C ARG A 76 8.73 -4.43 13.90
N ASN A 77 9.23 -4.65 12.68
CA ASN A 77 10.26 -3.80 12.07
C ASN A 77 10.28 -3.99 10.55
N THR A 78 11.14 -3.23 9.87
CA THR A 78 11.47 -3.40 8.45
C THR A 78 12.01 -4.79 8.15
N LEU A 79 11.67 -5.32 6.97
CA LEU A 79 12.07 -6.69 6.55
C LEU A 79 13.59 -6.83 6.42
N SER A 80 14.29 -5.77 6.02
CA SER A 80 15.76 -5.71 5.99
C SER A 80 16.38 -5.92 7.36
N TYR A 81 15.83 -5.26 8.39
CA TYR A 81 16.26 -5.45 9.77
C TYR A 81 15.98 -6.88 10.26
N LEU A 82 14.76 -7.38 10.04
CA LEU A 82 14.36 -8.72 10.50
C LEU A 82 15.22 -9.83 9.89
N LEU A 83 15.58 -9.70 8.60
CA LEU A 83 16.48 -10.63 7.91
C LEU A 83 17.90 -10.58 8.49
N GLN A 84 18.44 -9.39 8.73
CA GLN A 84 19.78 -9.24 9.35
C GLN A 84 19.85 -9.85 10.74
N GLN A 85 18.79 -9.71 11.52
CA GLN A 85 18.67 -10.31 12.86
C GLN A 85 18.44 -11.83 12.84
N LYS A 86 18.32 -12.45 11.65
CA LYS A 86 17.99 -13.88 11.48
C LYS A 86 16.73 -14.31 12.22
N THR A 87 15.79 -13.37 12.36
CA THR A 87 14.49 -13.60 13.00
C THR A 87 13.44 -14.18 12.03
N THR A 88 13.82 -14.35 10.77
CA THR A 88 12.98 -14.95 9.72
C THR A 88 13.06 -16.46 9.75
N GLN A 89 11.96 -17.12 9.38
CA GLN A 89 11.92 -18.58 9.26
C GLN A 89 12.87 -19.08 8.16
N ARG A 90 13.57 -20.19 8.44
CA ARG A 90 14.41 -20.88 7.44
C ARG A 90 13.55 -21.85 6.64
N ILE A 91 13.40 -21.57 5.36
CA ILE A 91 12.68 -22.40 4.39
C ILE A 91 13.43 -22.40 3.06
N ASP A 92 13.23 -23.44 2.26
CA ASP A 92 13.70 -23.44 0.87
C ASP A 92 12.80 -22.54 0.04
N LEU A 93 13.40 -21.64 -0.74
CA LEU A 93 12.68 -20.61 -1.50
C LEU A 93 13.14 -20.60 -2.96
N LEU A 94 12.20 -20.88 -3.87
CA LEU A 94 12.39 -20.70 -5.32
C LEU A 94 11.76 -19.36 -5.73
N ILE A 95 12.58 -18.43 -6.21
CA ILE A 95 12.14 -17.09 -6.65
C ILE A 95 12.54 -16.81 -8.10
N GLY A 96 11.83 -15.89 -8.74
CA GLY A 96 12.12 -15.43 -10.11
C GLY A 96 11.31 -14.20 -10.50
N SER A 97 11.61 -13.65 -11.68
CA SER A 97 10.84 -12.58 -12.31
C SER A 97 10.75 -12.83 -13.81
N SER A 98 9.81 -12.15 -14.48
CA SER A 98 9.76 -12.14 -15.95
C SER A 98 10.43 -10.89 -16.52
N GLU A 99 10.89 -10.99 -17.77
CA GLU A 99 11.49 -9.88 -18.53
C GLU A 99 10.51 -8.70 -18.68
N HIS A 100 9.22 -8.98 -18.82
CA HIS A 100 8.18 -8.00 -19.12
C HIS A 100 7.38 -7.54 -17.88
N ASP A 101 8.00 -7.59 -16.69
CA ASP A 101 7.36 -7.26 -15.40
C ASP A 101 7.54 -5.79 -14.97
N GLY A 102 7.47 -4.87 -15.93
CA GLY A 102 7.63 -3.43 -15.71
C GLY A 102 6.37 -2.75 -15.18
N LEU A 103 6.52 -1.59 -14.52
CA LEU A 103 5.38 -0.82 -14.00
C LEU A 103 4.41 -0.37 -15.11
N VAL A 104 4.94 -0.04 -16.29
CA VAL A 104 4.15 0.38 -17.45
C VAL A 104 3.42 -0.82 -18.08
N SER A 105 4.07 -1.99 -18.19
CA SER A 105 3.38 -3.18 -18.70
C SER A 105 2.27 -3.65 -17.75
N ARG A 106 2.50 -3.54 -16.43
CA ARG A 106 1.48 -3.83 -15.40
C ARG A 106 0.29 -2.86 -15.46
N SER A 107 0.52 -1.56 -15.65
CA SER A 107 -0.58 -0.59 -15.70
C SER A 107 -1.42 -0.70 -16.98
N MET A 108 -0.80 -1.08 -18.11
CA MET A 108 -1.51 -1.28 -19.39
C MET A 108 -2.36 -2.56 -19.45
N ALA A 109 -2.08 -3.55 -18.58
CA ALA A 109 -2.85 -4.79 -18.50
C ALA A 109 -4.14 -4.66 -17.67
N ILE A 110 -4.35 -3.52 -17.00
CA ILE A 110 -5.59 -3.19 -16.30
C ILE A 110 -6.53 -2.56 -17.33
N LYS A 111 -7.26 -3.39 -18.06
CA LYS A 111 -8.30 -2.97 -19.01
C LYS A 111 -9.53 -3.84 -18.86
#